data_AF-A0A7Y2YV89-F1
#
_entry.id   AF-A0A7Y2YV89-F1
#
_cell.length_a   1.000
_cell.length_b   1.000
_cell.length_c   1.000
_cell.angle_alpha   90.00
_cell.angle_beta   90.00
_cell.angle_gamma   90.00
#
_symmetry.space_group_name_H-M   'P 1'
#
loop_
_entity.id
_entity.type
_entity.pdbx_description
1 polymer ?
#
loop_
_entity_poly.entity_id
_entity_poly.type
_entity_poly.pdbx_seq_one_letter_code
_entity_poly.pdbx_strand_id
1 'polypeptide(L)'
;MIPLRKTLAWSLAVLVFLAVGCDHTLPTDAPADAHEAAFKQGKPTGHEAGNNLSYPVIWAEGVTKALPGTAGVEPVLNGAWWYWWGTTGTDPDITPLSCAPDPEYPAYCDDGLTGVEPTVQPGPSPDLVLAYLQKDPQNIWQAGSADWSTSPVNVHWVDWGDNLESVDWYTRSQVRAEVVLFQDLVTPMTEYQMRHTSGWGIDEVHGLAANLSSQPILGDGTRATVYSPCARFVIQKLLVSRGDPALANLEWVAGDGWTEAEGVEDDLINLPIFNMAVHEAADGPGYYNAEINVKGRIIYGYTWNVRRLNEGAGDYRLTFSFDQSCGTADLNTFFTDGVTEIIVPLEEEIETAAATEGESPGGGGTPELDFLNTLTFIDISIHERGGGGGGSGKKGGGNRK
;
A
#
# COMPACT_ATOMS: atom_id res chain seq x y z
N MET A 1 -20.68 56.79 7.78
CA MET A 1 -20.43 57.17 9.19
C MET A 1 -20.96 56.07 10.09
N ILE A 2 -20.04 55.33 10.70
CA ILE A 2 -20.21 54.40 11.84
C ILE A 2 -20.43 55.28 13.10
N PRO A 3 -21.24 54.93 14.14
CA PRO A 3 -20.88 53.83 15.05
C PRO A 3 -21.92 53.05 15.90
N LEU A 4 -21.47 51.82 16.21
CA LEU A 4 -21.48 51.05 17.48
C LEU A 4 -22.76 50.52 18.16
N ARG A 5 -22.83 49.18 18.14
CA ARG A 5 -22.82 48.19 19.26
C ARG A 5 -23.65 48.41 20.54
N LYS A 6 -24.42 47.38 20.93
CA LYS A 6 -24.46 46.66 22.25
C LYS A 6 -25.45 45.47 22.16
N THR A 7 -24.97 44.22 22.11
CA THR A 7 -24.92 43.20 23.20
C THR A 7 -26.24 42.88 23.90
N LEU A 8 -26.72 41.64 23.76
CA LEU A 8 -27.62 41.00 24.71
C LEU A 8 -27.19 39.53 24.95
N ALA A 9 -27.18 39.15 26.22
CA ALA A 9 -26.60 37.93 26.79
C ALA A 9 -27.68 36.96 27.21
N TRP A 10 -27.51 35.65 26.96
CA TRP A 10 -28.24 34.53 27.58
C TRP A 10 -27.37 33.27 27.37
N SER A 11 -27.27 32.24 28.19
CA SER A 11 -27.37 32.01 29.64
C SER A 11 -26.79 30.59 29.83
N LEU A 12 -26.06 30.39 30.92
CA LEU A 12 -25.46 29.14 31.37
C LEU A 12 -26.56 28.13 31.79
N ALA A 13 -26.45 26.87 31.38
CA ALA A 13 -27.21 25.77 31.96
C ALA A 13 -26.32 24.52 32.12
N VAL A 14 -26.03 24.23 33.38
CA VAL A 14 -25.41 23.00 33.90
C VAL A 14 -26.51 21.95 34.09
N LEU A 15 -26.28 20.72 33.67
CA LEU A 15 -27.07 19.56 34.11
C LEU A 15 -26.14 18.39 34.40
N VAL A 16 -26.23 17.85 35.62
CA VAL A 16 -25.46 16.72 36.15
C VAL A 16 -26.46 15.69 36.70
N PHE A 17 -26.01 14.41 36.70
CA PHE A 17 -26.52 13.20 37.38
C PHE A 17 -27.61 12.42 36.61
N LEU A 18 -27.58 11.08 36.47
CA LEU A 18 -27.14 10.00 37.38
C LEU A 18 -26.56 8.77 36.65
N ALA A 19 -25.67 8.06 37.36
CA ALA A 19 -25.26 6.69 37.10
C ALA A 19 -26.32 5.67 37.59
N VAL A 20 -26.51 4.58 36.84
CA VAL A 20 -27.14 3.34 37.32
C VAL A 20 -26.30 2.18 36.79
N GLY A 21 -25.73 1.40 37.72
CA GLY A 21 -25.07 0.14 37.44
C GLY A 21 -26.08 -1.00 37.32
N CYS A 22 -25.70 -2.04 36.58
CA CYS A 22 -26.28 -3.37 36.71
C CYS A 22 -25.13 -4.32 36.99
N ASP A 23 -25.12 -4.83 38.22
CA ASP A 23 -24.36 -5.98 38.67
C ASP A 23 -25.26 -7.22 38.52
N HIS A 24 -24.76 -8.30 37.95
CA HIS A 24 -25.36 -9.62 38.06
C HIS A 24 -24.27 -10.69 37.98
N THR A 25 -24.08 -11.37 39.10
CA THR A 25 -23.12 -12.46 39.32
C THR A 25 -23.72 -13.86 39.07
N LEU A 26 -23.00 -14.68 38.26
CA LEU A 26 -22.66 -16.14 38.37
C LEU A 26 -23.78 -17.21 38.13
N PRO A 27 -23.49 -18.52 37.78
CA PRO A 27 -22.22 -19.27 37.81
C PRO A 27 -21.91 -20.31 36.65
N THR A 28 -20.63 -20.73 36.63
CA THR A 28 -19.92 -22.00 36.22
C THR A 28 -20.61 -23.15 35.45
N ASP A 29 -20.00 -23.61 34.33
CA ASP A 29 -19.28 -24.91 34.19
C ASP A 29 -18.73 -25.14 32.75
N ALA A 30 -17.52 -25.72 32.68
CA ALA A 30 -16.56 -25.80 31.55
C ALA A 30 -16.81 -26.98 30.54
N PRO A 31 -15.85 -27.42 29.67
CA PRO A 31 -14.69 -26.78 29.02
C PRO A 31 -14.66 -27.00 27.48
N ALA A 32 -13.94 -26.17 26.72
CA ALA A 32 -13.35 -26.57 25.44
C ALA A 32 -12.20 -25.62 25.06
N ASP A 33 -11.07 -26.23 24.73
CA ASP A 33 -9.80 -25.61 24.36
C ASP A 33 -9.92 -24.52 23.28
N ALA A 34 -9.24 -23.40 23.50
CA ALA A 34 -8.70 -22.56 22.43
C ALA A 34 -7.56 -21.71 22.99
N HIS A 35 -6.35 -22.01 22.53
CA HIS A 35 -5.21 -21.11 22.56
C HIS A 35 -5.57 -19.84 21.76
N GLU A 36 -5.98 -18.78 22.45
CA GLU A 36 -6.05 -17.45 21.85
C GLU A 36 -5.76 -16.42 22.94
N ALA A 37 -4.48 -16.35 23.32
CA ALA A 37 -3.99 -15.22 24.09
C ALA A 37 -3.93 -14.02 23.15
N ALA A 38 -4.99 -13.21 23.17
CA ALA A 38 -5.03 -11.91 22.52
C ALA A 38 -3.96 -11.00 23.14
N PHE A 39 -2.81 -10.88 22.47
CA PHE A 39 -1.76 -9.92 22.82
C PHE A 39 -2.32 -8.51 22.66
N LYS A 40 -2.47 -7.78 23.77
CA LYS A 40 -2.76 -6.35 23.75
C LYS A 40 -1.48 -5.60 23.42
N GLN A 41 -1.33 -5.22 22.16
CA GLN A 41 -0.24 -4.36 21.68
C GLN A 41 -0.26 -3.00 22.40
N GLY A 42 0.82 -2.68 23.10
CA GLY A 42 1.14 -1.30 23.48
C GLY A 42 1.63 -0.55 22.24
N LYS A 43 0.88 0.45 21.77
CA LYS A 43 1.36 1.37 20.72
C LYS A 43 2.56 2.16 21.24
N PRO A 44 3.69 2.24 20.51
CA PRO A 44 4.78 3.14 20.87
C PRO A 44 4.28 4.60 20.82
N THR A 45 4.34 5.31 21.94
CA THR A 45 4.01 6.73 22.02
C THR A 45 5.27 7.56 21.74
N GLY A 46 5.52 7.85 20.48
CA GLY A 46 6.56 8.77 20.00
C GLY A 46 6.10 9.42 18.69
N HIS A 47 6.72 10.53 18.28
CA HIS A 47 6.51 11.01 16.91
C HIS A 47 7.07 9.92 15.98
N GLU A 48 6.22 9.25 15.21
CA GLU A 48 6.64 8.17 14.31
C GLU A 48 7.67 8.72 13.31
N ALA A 49 8.81 8.04 13.19
CA ALA A 49 9.78 8.35 12.15
C ALA A 49 9.24 7.88 10.79
N GLY A 50 9.78 8.44 9.70
CA GLY A 50 9.50 7.93 8.36
C GLY A 50 10.07 6.52 8.16
N ASN A 51 9.67 5.86 7.07
CA ASN A 51 10.26 4.58 6.70
C ASN A 51 11.74 4.78 6.27
N ASN A 52 12.59 3.87 6.69
CA ASN A 52 13.96 3.71 6.23
C ASN A 52 13.99 2.99 4.87
N LEU A 53 15.02 3.25 4.06
CA LEU A 53 15.22 2.56 2.78
C LEU A 53 15.94 1.22 3.03
N SER A 54 15.34 0.11 2.63
CA SER A 54 15.93 -1.25 2.77
C SER A 54 16.24 -1.89 1.43
N TYR A 55 15.65 -1.40 0.35
CA TYR A 55 15.87 -1.89 -1.00
C TYR A 55 16.63 -0.84 -1.83
N PRO A 56 17.56 -1.24 -2.72
CA PRO A 56 18.33 -0.27 -3.49
C PRO A 56 17.45 0.66 -4.33
N VAL A 57 17.95 1.87 -4.58
CA VAL A 57 17.26 2.88 -5.41
C VAL A 57 18.19 3.55 -6.42
N ILE A 58 17.67 3.76 -7.63
CA ILE A 58 18.25 4.61 -8.67
C ILE A 58 17.49 5.93 -8.72
N TRP A 59 18.23 7.04 -8.65
CA TRP A 59 17.71 8.39 -8.92
C TRP A 59 17.90 8.67 -10.40
N ALA A 60 16.85 8.47 -11.20
CA ALA A 60 17.02 8.45 -12.65
C ALA A 60 17.28 9.83 -13.25
N GLU A 61 16.74 10.90 -12.67
CA GLU A 61 16.92 12.28 -13.15
C GLU A 61 17.76 13.14 -12.19
N GLY A 62 18.49 12.52 -11.25
CA GLY A 62 19.38 13.22 -10.31
C GLY A 62 18.67 13.99 -9.19
N VAL A 63 17.33 13.91 -9.14
CA VAL A 63 16.52 14.41 -8.02
C VAL A 63 16.40 13.31 -6.99
N THR A 64 16.79 13.62 -5.76
CA THR A 64 16.75 12.69 -4.63
C THR A 64 15.64 13.05 -3.65
N LYS A 65 15.17 12.07 -2.87
CA LYS A 65 14.33 12.30 -1.70
C LYS A 65 15.18 12.36 -0.44
N ALA A 66 14.71 13.08 0.57
CA ALA A 66 15.29 13.02 1.90
C ALA A 66 15.02 11.63 2.49
N LEU A 67 16.07 10.87 2.76
CA LEU A 67 16.00 9.53 3.32
C LEU A 67 16.55 9.53 4.75
N PRO A 68 16.01 8.69 5.64
CA PRO A 68 16.69 8.36 6.89
C PRO A 68 18.02 7.65 6.60
N GLY A 69 19.05 7.95 7.39
CA GLY A 69 20.37 7.33 7.27
C GLY A 69 21.25 7.90 6.17
N THR A 70 22.28 7.15 5.80
CA THR A 70 23.20 7.49 4.70
C THR A 70 23.70 6.20 4.07
N ALA A 71 23.56 6.06 2.75
CA ALA A 71 24.03 4.87 2.04
C ALA A 71 25.52 4.60 2.31
N GLY A 72 25.85 3.34 2.59
CA GLY A 72 27.22 2.90 2.91
C GLY A 72 27.67 3.18 4.34
N VAL A 73 26.82 3.75 5.19
CA VAL A 73 27.05 3.87 6.64
C VAL A 73 26.36 2.71 7.36
N GLU A 74 27.02 2.17 8.38
CA GLU A 74 26.47 1.08 9.19
C GLU A 74 25.13 1.49 9.83
N PRO A 75 24.10 0.61 9.81
CA PRO A 75 22.82 0.86 10.47
C PRO A 75 22.96 1.20 11.95
N VAL A 76 22.15 2.16 12.41
CA VAL A 76 21.96 2.46 13.82
C VAL A 76 20.72 1.70 14.29
N LEU A 77 20.90 0.68 15.13
CA LEU A 77 19.85 -0.25 15.55
C LEU A 77 19.65 -0.19 17.08
N ASN A 78 19.20 0.96 17.58
CA ASN A 78 19.06 1.22 19.02
C ASN A 78 17.60 1.25 19.50
N GLY A 79 16.65 1.08 18.59
CA GLY A 79 15.21 1.15 18.85
C GLY A 79 14.58 -0.21 19.11
N ALA A 80 13.26 -0.25 18.98
CA ALA A 80 12.50 -1.48 19.15
C ALA A 80 12.86 -2.52 18.09
N TRP A 81 12.89 -3.77 18.52
CA TRP A 81 13.11 -4.94 17.67
C TRP A 81 12.26 -6.10 18.16
N TRP A 82 11.92 -7.00 17.25
CA TRP A 82 11.13 -8.20 17.55
C TRP A 82 11.93 -9.45 17.16
N TYR A 83 11.69 -10.56 17.84
CA TYR A 83 12.11 -11.88 17.35
C TYR A 83 11.27 -12.27 16.15
N TRP A 84 11.89 -12.87 15.15
CA TRP A 84 11.21 -13.43 13.98
C TRP A 84 11.83 -14.77 13.60
N TRP A 85 11.01 -15.77 13.27
CA TRP A 85 11.52 -17.12 12.97
C TRP A 85 10.78 -17.87 11.87
N GLY A 86 9.99 -17.16 11.06
CA GLY A 86 9.32 -17.72 9.89
C GLY A 86 7.95 -17.09 9.64
N THR A 87 7.20 -17.74 8.78
CA THR A 87 5.79 -17.47 8.52
C THR A 87 5.00 -18.78 8.56
N THR A 88 3.69 -18.68 8.70
CA THR A 88 2.74 -19.81 8.59
C THR A 88 1.58 -19.41 7.71
N GLY A 89 0.87 -20.40 7.15
CA GLY A 89 -0.20 -20.15 6.19
C GLY A 89 0.30 -20.16 4.74
N THR A 90 -0.61 -19.83 3.84
CA THR A 90 -0.39 -19.72 2.39
C THR A 90 -0.93 -18.38 1.93
N ASP A 91 -0.36 -17.82 0.86
CA ASP A 91 -0.85 -16.58 0.25
C ASP A 91 -2.37 -16.67 0.00
N PRO A 92 -3.19 -15.68 0.39
CA PRO A 92 -2.84 -14.39 1.01
C PRO A 92 -2.76 -14.37 2.54
N ASP A 93 -3.11 -15.47 3.21
CA ASP A 93 -3.23 -15.56 4.68
C ASP A 93 -1.91 -15.95 5.38
N ILE A 94 -0.79 -15.33 4.97
CA ILE A 94 0.55 -15.62 5.53
C ILE A 94 0.78 -14.88 6.87
N THR A 95 0.69 -15.58 7.99
CA THR A 95 0.94 -14.98 9.31
C THR A 95 2.42 -15.02 9.71
N PRO A 96 3.04 -13.90 10.13
CA PRO A 96 4.41 -13.90 10.61
C PRO A 96 4.53 -14.60 11.96
N LEU A 97 5.55 -15.44 12.10
CA LEU A 97 5.94 -16.02 13.38
C LEU A 97 6.97 -15.09 14.04
N SER A 98 6.49 -14.24 14.94
CA SER A 98 7.30 -13.21 15.57
C SER A 98 6.77 -12.87 16.98
N CYS A 99 7.58 -12.21 17.79
CA CYS A 99 7.14 -11.60 19.05
C CYS A 99 8.08 -10.47 19.50
N ALA A 100 7.54 -9.49 20.23
CA ALA A 100 8.36 -8.52 20.95
C ALA A 100 9.10 -9.21 22.12
N PRO A 101 10.34 -8.81 22.43
CA PRO A 101 11.03 -9.29 23.63
C PRO A 101 10.37 -8.73 24.90
N ASP A 102 10.32 -9.56 25.94
CA ASP A 102 9.87 -9.12 27.25
C ASP A 102 10.82 -8.04 27.83
N PRO A 103 10.29 -6.91 28.36
CA PRO A 103 11.11 -5.82 28.88
C PRO A 103 12.03 -6.20 30.06
N GLU A 104 11.65 -7.20 30.86
CA GLU A 104 12.34 -7.63 32.08
C GLU A 104 13.14 -8.92 31.84
N TYR A 105 12.65 -9.77 30.93
CA TYR A 105 13.22 -11.07 30.59
C TYR A 105 13.43 -11.21 29.06
N PRO A 106 14.40 -10.50 28.45
CA PRO A 106 14.51 -10.39 26.99
C PRO A 106 14.67 -11.70 26.22
N ALA A 107 14.97 -12.82 26.88
CA ALA A 107 15.01 -14.15 26.28
C ALA A 107 13.63 -14.75 25.96
N TYR A 108 12.55 -14.09 26.39
CA TYR A 108 11.17 -14.53 26.23
C TYR A 108 10.35 -13.51 25.46
N CYS A 109 9.21 -13.94 24.92
CA CYS A 109 8.21 -13.07 24.33
C CYS A 109 7.45 -12.31 25.42
N ASP A 110 7.21 -11.02 25.20
CA ASP A 110 6.46 -10.13 26.10
C ASP A 110 5.00 -10.58 26.25
N ASP A 111 4.60 -11.04 27.44
CA ASP A 111 3.21 -11.43 27.74
C ASP A 111 2.38 -10.29 28.37
N GLY A 112 2.98 -9.10 28.51
CA GLY A 112 2.38 -7.91 29.11
C GLY A 112 2.29 -7.93 30.64
N LEU A 113 2.92 -8.89 31.31
CA LEU A 113 2.91 -9.02 32.77
C LEU A 113 4.24 -8.55 33.39
N THR A 114 4.16 -7.52 34.24
CA THR A 114 5.32 -7.01 34.99
C THR A 114 5.67 -7.92 36.17
N GLY A 115 6.96 -8.22 36.35
CA GLY A 115 7.51 -8.95 37.50
C GLY A 115 7.28 -10.46 37.48
N VAL A 116 6.80 -11.01 36.36
CA VAL A 116 6.55 -12.43 36.17
C VAL A 116 7.36 -12.90 34.97
N GLU A 117 8.22 -13.89 35.17
CA GLU A 117 8.98 -14.48 34.05
C GLU A 117 7.99 -15.17 33.08
N PRO A 118 7.95 -14.76 31.79
CA PRO A 118 7.06 -15.37 30.82
C PRO A 118 7.45 -16.83 30.53
N THR A 119 6.49 -17.60 30.01
CA THR A 119 6.72 -19.01 29.65
C THR A 119 7.00 -19.23 28.17
N VAL A 120 6.78 -18.21 27.33
CA VAL A 120 6.87 -18.33 25.87
C VAL A 120 8.22 -17.82 25.41
N GLN A 121 9.04 -18.72 24.87
CA GLN A 121 10.29 -18.36 24.19
C GLN A 121 10.04 -18.12 22.70
N PRO A 122 10.85 -17.26 22.05
CA PRO A 122 10.85 -17.17 20.60
C PRO A 122 11.17 -18.54 20.00
N GLY A 123 10.58 -18.83 18.83
CA GLY A 123 10.64 -20.16 18.23
C GLY A 123 12.09 -20.63 18.04
N PRO A 124 12.45 -21.87 18.46
CA PRO A 124 13.78 -22.42 18.28
C PRO A 124 13.98 -22.82 16.82
N SER A 125 14.14 -21.83 15.95
CA SER A 125 14.36 -22.00 14.52
C SER A 125 15.81 -21.66 14.18
N PRO A 126 16.44 -22.38 13.23
CA PRO A 126 17.68 -21.88 12.61
C PRO A 126 17.48 -20.51 11.94
N ASP A 127 16.25 -20.14 11.61
CA ASP A 127 15.88 -18.88 10.97
C ASP A 127 15.55 -17.76 11.99
N LEU A 128 15.82 -17.98 13.28
CA LEU A 128 15.60 -16.97 14.31
C LEU A 128 16.52 -15.76 14.08
N VAL A 129 15.89 -14.60 13.89
CA VAL A 129 16.56 -13.31 13.68
C VAL A 129 15.92 -12.23 14.55
N LEU A 130 16.61 -11.10 14.67
CA LEU A 130 16.06 -9.86 15.19
C LEU A 130 15.50 -9.05 14.02
N ALA A 131 14.31 -8.47 14.18
CA ALA A 131 13.69 -7.56 13.22
C ALA A 131 13.58 -6.17 13.85
N TYR A 132 14.51 -5.28 13.51
CA TYR A 132 14.53 -3.90 14.01
C TYR A 132 13.48 -3.05 13.30
N LEU A 133 12.49 -2.58 14.05
CA LEU A 133 11.25 -2.07 13.48
C LEU A 133 11.46 -0.79 12.65
N GLN A 134 10.74 -0.72 11.53
CA GLN A 134 10.51 0.51 10.77
C GLN A 134 9.78 1.56 11.60
N LYS A 135 9.91 2.83 11.18
CA LYS A 135 9.25 4.00 11.82
C LYS A 135 9.62 4.24 13.29
N ASP A 136 10.59 3.49 13.82
CA ASP A 136 11.19 3.75 15.13
C ASP A 136 12.31 4.79 14.95
N PRO A 137 12.26 5.95 15.65
CA PRO A 137 13.25 7.01 15.50
C PRO A 137 14.67 6.64 15.97
N GLN A 138 14.84 5.53 16.69
CA GLN A 138 16.13 5.03 17.15
C GLN A 138 16.68 3.92 16.24
N ASN A 139 15.92 3.49 15.23
CA ASN A 139 16.39 2.63 14.15
C ASN A 139 16.53 3.43 12.85
N ILE A 140 17.78 3.63 12.42
CA ILE A 140 18.12 4.44 11.24
C ILE A 140 19.04 3.65 10.32
N TRP A 141 18.62 3.45 9.07
CA TRP A 141 19.42 2.78 8.06
C TRP A 141 19.05 3.24 6.65
N GLN A 142 19.95 3.02 5.70
CA GLN A 142 19.72 3.32 4.30
C GLN A 142 20.42 2.30 3.39
N ALA A 143 19.65 1.62 2.56
CA ALA A 143 20.14 0.79 1.48
C ALA A 143 20.97 1.59 0.46
N GLY A 144 21.62 0.88 -0.46
CA GLY A 144 22.39 1.48 -1.53
C GLY A 144 21.52 2.42 -2.38
N SER A 145 22.08 3.57 -2.75
CA SER A 145 21.42 4.49 -3.68
C SER A 145 22.43 5.06 -4.68
N ALA A 146 22.03 5.26 -5.93
CA ALA A 146 22.92 5.77 -6.97
C ALA A 146 22.20 6.81 -7.86
N ASP A 147 22.95 7.83 -8.26
CA ASP A 147 22.50 8.83 -9.26
C ASP A 147 22.87 8.35 -10.66
N TRP A 148 21.87 8.19 -11.52
CA TRP A 148 22.02 7.73 -12.91
C TRP A 148 21.61 8.81 -13.91
N SER A 149 21.51 10.08 -13.51
CA SER A 149 21.05 11.19 -14.36
C SER A 149 21.89 11.46 -15.60
N THR A 150 23.10 10.89 -15.68
CA THR A 150 24.02 11.08 -16.81
C THR A 150 23.83 10.06 -17.92
N SER A 151 22.92 9.09 -17.78
CA SER A 151 22.69 8.04 -18.77
C SER A 151 21.22 7.59 -18.75
N PRO A 152 20.61 7.31 -19.92
CA PRO A 152 19.23 6.83 -19.96
C PRO A 152 18.97 5.62 -19.07
N VAL A 153 17.90 5.68 -18.28
CA VAL A 153 17.45 4.59 -17.42
C VAL A 153 16.29 3.88 -18.10
N ASN A 154 16.55 2.68 -18.64
CA ASN A 154 15.51 1.85 -19.25
C ASN A 154 15.01 0.85 -18.21
N VAL A 155 13.81 1.07 -17.69
CA VAL A 155 13.19 0.23 -16.67
C VAL A 155 13.09 -1.20 -17.20
N HIS A 156 13.48 -2.19 -16.39
CA HIS A 156 13.32 -3.60 -16.76
C HIS A 156 11.96 -4.15 -16.34
N TRP A 157 11.45 -3.74 -15.17
CA TRP A 157 10.22 -4.30 -14.63
C TRP A 157 9.26 -3.24 -14.11
N VAL A 158 7.98 -3.42 -14.41
CA VAL A 158 6.87 -2.65 -13.84
C VAL A 158 6.00 -3.59 -13.02
N ASP A 159 5.64 -3.17 -11.80
CA ASP A 159 4.73 -3.89 -10.90
C ASP A 159 3.57 -2.94 -10.54
N TRP A 160 2.34 -3.30 -10.93
CA TRP A 160 1.11 -2.52 -10.68
C TRP A 160 0.41 -2.87 -9.35
N GLY A 161 1.00 -3.78 -8.58
CA GLY A 161 0.44 -4.27 -7.34
C GLY A 161 -0.73 -5.24 -7.56
N ASP A 162 -0.72 -6.30 -6.76
CA ASP A 162 -1.70 -7.38 -6.72
C ASP A 162 -3.17 -6.92 -6.68
N ASN A 163 -3.47 -5.85 -5.96
CA ASN A 163 -4.84 -5.42 -5.70
C ASN A 163 -5.58 -4.93 -6.96
N LEU A 164 -4.89 -4.31 -7.91
CA LEU A 164 -5.51 -3.86 -9.17
C LEU A 164 -5.72 -5.02 -10.15
N GLU A 165 -4.91 -6.07 -10.03
CA GLU A 165 -4.92 -7.24 -10.91
C GLU A 165 -5.88 -8.34 -10.42
N SER A 166 -6.26 -8.34 -9.13
CA SER A 166 -7.00 -9.46 -8.52
C SER A 166 -8.40 -9.13 -8.01
N VAL A 167 -8.78 -7.86 -7.81
CA VAL A 167 -10.01 -7.50 -7.07
C VAL A 167 -10.97 -6.62 -7.90
N ASP A 168 -12.25 -6.94 -7.84
CA ASP A 168 -13.34 -6.08 -8.31
C ASP A 168 -13.62 -4.93 -7.33
N TRP A 169 -13.77 -3.72 -7.87
CA TRP A 169 -13.98 -2.52 -7.07
C TRP A 169 -15.41 -1.99 -7.22
N TYR A 170 -15.83 -1.16 -6.27
CA TYR A 170 -17.20 -0.64 -6.21
C TYR A 170 -17.19 0.88 -6.07
N THR A 171 -18.33 1.51 -6.37
CA THR A 171 -18.53 2.96 -6.21
C THR A 171 -18.34 3.49 -4.78
N ARG A 172 -18.13 2.61 -3.79
CA ARG A 172 -17.85 2.95 -2.39
C ARG A 172 -16.43 2.58 -1.94
N SER A 173 -15.60 2.05 -2.83
CA SER A 173 -14.26 1.58 -2.50
C SER A 173 -13.26 2.71 -2.25
N GLN A 174 -12.21 2.37 -1.52
CA GLN A 174 -10.93 3.07 -1.56
C GLN A 174 -9.97 2.17 -2.32
N VAL A 175 -9.62 2.57 -3.54
CA VAL A 175 -8.71 1.82 -4.41
C VAL A 175 -7.31 2.36 -4.17
N ARG A 176 -6.35 1.50 -3.89
CA ARG A 176 -4.94 1.88 -3.86
C ARG A 176 -4.35 1.56 -5.22
N ALA A 177 -3.85 2.57 -5.89
CA ALA A 177 -3.03 2.41 -7.07
C ALA A 177 -1.58 2.60 -6.65
N GLU A 178 -0.80 1.53 -6.75
CA GLU A 178 0.61 1.50 -6.40
C GLU A 178 1.38 0.96 -7.59
N VAL A 179 2.40 1.69 -8.04
CA VAL A 179 3.30 1.24 -9.12
C VAL A 179 4.71 1.20 -8.57
N VAL A 180 5.46 0.16 -8.91
CA VAL A 180 6.88 0.04 -8.60
C VAL A 180 7.65 -0.23 -9.89
N LEU A 181 8.72 0.54 -10.09
CA LEU A 181 9.61 0.40 -11.22
C LEU A 181 10.90 -0.25 -10.75
N PHE A 182 11.42 -1.22 -11.50
CA PHE A 182 12.68 -1.87 -11.18
C PHE A 182 13.70 -1.87 -12.31
N GLN A 183 14.96 -1.83 -11.91
CA GLN A 183 16.12 -1.99 -12.75
C GLN A 183 16.98 -3.13 -12.21
N ASP A 184 17.34 -4.10 -13.06
CA ASP A 184 18.36 -5.08 -12.69
C ASP A 184 19.75 -4.46 -12.77
N LEU A 185 20.58 -4.83 -11.81
CA LEU A 185 21.90 -4.28 -11.59
C LEU A 185 22.97 -5.30 -11.98
N VAL A 186 23.92 -4.85 -12.78
CA VAL A 186 25.13 -5.65 -13.07
C VAL A 186 26.05 -5.70 -11.85
N THR A 187 26.15 -4.59 -11.11
CA THR A 187 26.89 -4.51 -9.84
C THR A 187 25.88 -4.38 -8.71
N PRO A 188 25.78 -5.39 -7.82
CA PRO A 188 24.83 -5.33 -6.72
C PRO A 188 25.05 -4.11 -5.82
N MET A 189 23.95 -3.58 -5.30
CA MET A 189 23.92 -2.51 -4.30
C MET A 189 23.50 -3.08 -2.95
N THR A 190 23.83 -2.39 -1.85
CA THR A 190 23.44 -2.85 -0.52
C THR A 190 21.91 -2.95 -0.41
N GLU A 191 21.41 -4.15 -0.17
CA GLU A 191 20.01 -4.43 0.18
C GLU A 191 19.98 -5.00 1.59
N TYR A 192 19.01 -4.57 2.40
CA TYR A 192 18.76 -5.13 3.73
C TYR A 192 17.52 -6.01 3.66
N GLN A 193 17.62 -7.22 4.19
CA GLN A 193 16.46 -8.09 4.29
C GLN A 193 15.45 -7.51 5.28
N MET A 194 14.17 -7.55 4.90
CA MET A 194 13.06 -7.14 5.75
C MET A 194 12.28 -8.35 6.24
N ARG A 195 11.68 -8.24 7.43
CA ARG A 195 10.77 -9.24 8.00
C ARG A 195 9.45 -8.58 8.37
N HIS A 196 8.36 -9.15 7.87
CA HIS A 196 7.02 -8.84 8.38
C HIS A 196 6.93 -9.34 9.82
N THR A 197 6.61 -8.44 10.74
CA THR A 197 6.54 -8.75 12.17
C THR A 197 5.10 -8.87 12.63
N SER A 198 4.23 -7.93 12.25
CA SER A 198 2.84 -7.95 12.67
C SER A 198 1.95 -7.09 11.78
N GLY A 199 0.64 -7.21 11.99
CA GLY A 199 -0.38 -6.37 11.35
C GLY A 199 -0.53 -6.63 9.85
N TRP A 200 -1.50 -5.96 9.25
CA TRP A 200 -1.84 -6.10 7.83
C TRP A 200 -2.28 -4.74 7.27
N GLY A 201 -2.09 -4.53 5.97
CA GLY A 201 -2.49 -3.28 5.31
C GLY A 201 -1.85 -2.06 5.96
N ILE A 202 -2.67 -1.14 6.52
CA ILE A 202 -2.15 0.10 7.13
C ILE A 202 -1.39 -0.11 8.44
N ASP A 203 -1.71 -1.19 9.16
CA ASP A 203 -1.12 -1.51 10.44
C ASP A 203 0.04 -2.51 10.27
N GLU A 204 0.45 -2.79 9.03
CA GLU A 204 1.57 -3.68 8.72
C GLU A 204 2.88 -3.11 9.28
N VAL A 205 3.64 -3.95 9.98
CA VAL A 205 4.92 -3.60 10.60
C VAL A 205 6.01 -4.53 10.09
N HIS A 206 7.07 -3.95 9.56
CA HIS A 206 8.27 -4.68 9.16
C HIS A 206 9.50 -4.18 9.92
N GLY A 207 10.53 -5.01 9.97
CA GLY A 207 11.83 -4.61 10.50
C GLY A 207 13.01 -5.13 9.68
N LEU A 208 14.14 -4.43 9.80
CA LEU A 208 15.43 -4.86 9.26
C LEU A 208 15.87 -6.14 9.97
N ALA A 209 16.15 -7.18 9.19
CA ALA A 209 16.63 -8.45 9.70
C ALA A 209 18.10 -8.34 10.13
N ALA A 210 18.40 -8.80 11.34
CA ALA A 210 19.74 -8.89 11.88
C ALA A 210 19.93 -10.23 12.59
N ASN A 211 21.15 -10.74 12.60
CA ASN A 211 21.46 -11.90 13.42
C ASN A 211 21.33 -11.58 14.93
N LEU A 212 21.42 -12.60 15.79
CA LEU A 212 21.33 -12.41 17.25
C LEU A 212 22.45 -11.55 17.86
N SER A 213 23.50 -11.23 17.09
CA SER A 213 24.55 -10.28 17.45
C SER A 213 24.30 -8.88 16.88
N SER A 214 23.07 -8.60 16.39
CA SER A 214 22.64 -7.32 15.81
C SER A 214 23.40 -6.90 14.56
N GLN A 215 23.98 -7.84 13.82
CA GLN A 215 24.56 -7.55 12.51
C GLN A 215 23.47 -7.68 11.43
N PRO A 216 23.27 -6.66 10.59
CA PRO A 216 22.30 -6.69 9.50
C PRO A 216 22.50 -7.89 8.56
N ILE A 217 21.40 -8.49 8.13
CA ILE A 217 21.38 -9.53 7.11
C ILE A 217 21.10 -8.87 5.76
N LEU A 218 22.02 -9.08 4.80
CA LEU A 218 21.93 -8.48 3.48
C LEU A 218 21.07 -9.31 2.52
N GLY A 219 20.34 -8.62 1.64
CA GLY A 219 19.69 -9.22 0.48
C GLY A 219 20.66 -9.36 -0.70
N ASP A 220 20.15 -9.84 -1.83
CA ASP A 220 20.95 -10.06 -3.03
C ASP A 220 21.42 -8.74 -3.65
N GLY A 221 20.61 -7.69 -3.58
CA GLY A 221 20.99 -6.36 -4.06
C GLY A 221 21.17 -6.28 -5.56
N THR A 222 20.69 -7.27 -6.31
CA THR A 222 20.84 -7.40 -7.77
C THR A 222 19.81 -6.59 -8.54
N ARG A 223 18.90 -5.89 -7.85
CA ARG A 223 17.86 -5.05 -8.43
C ARG A 223 17.64 -3.82 -7.56
N ALA A 224 17.33 -2.70 -8.20
CA ALA A 224 16.96 -1.45 -7.57
C ALA A 224 15.56 -1.00 -7.98
N THR A 225 14.89 -0.28 -7.10
CA THR A 225 13.73 0.53 -7.50
C THR A 225 14.18 1.77 -8.28
N VAL A 226 13.38 2.21 -9.25
CA VAL A 226 13.66 3.41 -10.05
C VAL A 226 12.77 4.56 -9.60
N TYR A 227 13.38 5.63 -9.12
CA TYR A 227 12.71 6.88 -8.80
C TYR A 227 12.85 7.88 -9.96
N SER A 228 11.71 8.42 -10.39
CA SER A 228 11.60 9.51 -11.35
C SER A 228 10.59 10.56 -10.85
N PRO A 229 10.99 11.84 -10.71
CA PRO A 229 10.07 12.93 -10.40
C PRO A 229 9.14 13.26 -11.59
N CYS A 230 9.43 12.72 -12.77
CA CYS A 230 8.64 12.91 -13.98
C CYS A 230 7.42 11.98 -14.04
N ALA A 231 7.26 11.03 -13.10
CA ALA A 231 6.10 10.14 -13.09
C ALA A 231 4.77 10.92 -12.93
N ARG A 232 3.78 10.56 -13.75
CA ARG A 232 2.41 11.10 -13.75
C ARG A 232 1.40 9.97 -13.71
N PHE A 233 0.32 10.20 -12.96
CA PHE A 233 -0.80 9.27 -12.84
C PHE A 233 -2.10 9.91 -13.29
N VAL A 234 -2.83 9.20 -14.15
CA VAL A 234 -4.09 9.63 -14.76
C VAL A 234 -5.17 8.57 -14.55
N ILE A 235 -6.38 9.02 -14.23
CA ILE A 235 -7.58 8.16 -14.16
C ILE A 235 -8.64 8.74 -15.10
N GLN A 236 -9.11 7.91 -16.04
CA GLN A 236 -10.16 8.27 -17.00
C GLN A 236 -11.23 7.18 -17.07
N LYS A 237 -12.49 7.57 -17.22
CA LYS A 237 -13.59 6.62 -17.45
C LYS A 237 -13.66 6.24 -18.92
N LEU A 238 -13.72 4.94 -19.20
CA LEU A 238 -14.06 4.42 -20.52
C LEU A 238 -15.58 4.49 -20.71
N LEU A 239 -15.99 4.92 -21.90
CA LEU A 239 -17.38 5.03 -22.30
C LEU A 239 -17.87 3.80 -23.08
N VAL A 240 -16.93 2.93 -23.45
CA VAL A 240 -17.14 1.60 -24.01
C VAL A 240 -16.59 0.53 -23.07
N SER A 241 -16.85 -0.75 -23.38
CA SER A 241 -16.26 -1.87 -22.63
C SER A 241 -14.73 -1.88 -22.76
N ARG A 242 -14.00 -2.21 -21.70
CA ARG A 242 -12.52 -2.33 -21.72
C ARG A 242 -11.95 -3.29 -22.77
N GLY A 243 -12.76 -4.20 -23.31
CA GLY A 243 -12.39 -5.10 -24.42
C GLY A 243 -12.73 -4.59 -25.82
N ASP A 244 -13.21 -3.34 -25.95
CA ASP A 244 -13.61 -2.79 -27.24
C ASP A 244 -12.37 -2.49 -28.10
N PRO A 245 -12.27 -3.04 -29.33
CA PRO A 245 -11.12 -2.81 -30.21
C PRO A 245 -10.96 -1.34 -30.63
N ALA A 246 -12.00 -0.50 -30.53
CA ALA A 246 -11.90 0.93 -30.84
C ALA A 246 -10.96 1.67 -29.87
N LEU A 247 -10.73 1.14 -28.66
CA LEU A 247 -9.79 1.72 -27.69
C LEU A 247 -8.34 1.77 -28.21
N ALA A 248 -7.99 0.95 -29.21
CA ALA A 248 -6.69 1.01 -29.87
C ALA A 248 -6.49 2.28 -30.73
N ASN A 249 -7.55 3.04 -31.00
CA ASN A 249 -7.49 4.32 -31.72
C ASN A 249 -7.26 5.52 -30.80
N LEU A 250 -7.23 5.33 -29.48
CA LEU A 250 -6.95 6.42 -28.55
C LEU A 250 -5.52 6.92 -28.73
N GLU A 251 -5.36 8.24 -28.67
CA GLU A 251 -4.08 8.92 -28.75
C GLU A 251 -3.69 9.46 -27.37
N TRP A 252 -2.44 9.30 -26.98
CA TRP A 252 -1.93 9.86 -25.74
C TRP A 252 -1.46 11.31 -25.94
N VAL A 253 -1.98 12.22 -25.13
CA VAL A 253 -1.51 13.61 -25.05
C VAL A 253 -0.76 13.80 -23.74
N ALA A 254 0.56 13.98 -23.84
CA ALA A 254 1.43 14.14 -22.68
C ALA A 254 0.96 15.28 -21.76
N GLY A 255 0.81 14.98 -20.48
CA GLY A 255 0.30 15.92 -19.48
C GLY A 255 -1.23 15.99 -19.38
N ASP A 256 -1.96 15.63 -20.44
CA ASP A 256 -3.42 15.74 -20.49
C ASP A 256 -4.14 14.40 -20.31
N GLY A 257 -3.69 13.32 -20.96
CA GLY A 257 -4.33 12.01 -20.90
C GLY A 257 -4.63 11.41 -22.27
N TRP A 258 -5.43 10.35 -22.29
CA TRP A 258 -5.93 9.72 -23.52
C TRP A 258 -7.06 10.55 -24.14
N THR A 259 -7.03 10.71 -25.46
CA THR A 259 -8.07 11.38 -26.25
C THR A 259 -8.41 10.58 -27.49
N GLU A 260 -9.55 10.87 -28.10
CA GLU A 260 -9.85 10.44 -29.46
C GLU A 260 -9.03 11.25 -30.47
N ALA A 261 -8.70 10.61 -31.60
CA ALA A 261 -8.00 11.26 -32.70
C ALA A 261 -8.79 12.46 -33.24
N GLU A 262 -8.08 13.51 -33.67
CA GLU A 262 -8.70 14.75 -34.12
C GLU A 262 -9.72 14.51 -35.26
N GLY A 263 -10.97 14.91 -35.02
CA GLY A 263 -12.06 14.79 -36.00
C GLY A 263 -12.82 13.46 -35.98
N VAL A 264 -12.50 12.58 -35.02
CA VAL A 264 -13.26 11.37 -34.68
C VAL A 264 -14.06 11.65 -33.41
N GLU A 265 -15.37 11.39 -33.42
CA GLU A 265 -16.26 11.47 -32.25
C GLU A 265 -16.84 10.08 -32.00
N ASP A 266 -15.99 9.16 -31.56
CA ASP A 266 -16.36 7.78 -31.25
C ASP A 266 -16.90 7.66 -29.80
N ASP A 267 -16.73 8.69 -28.97
CA ASP A 267 -17.18 8.77 -27.56
C ASP A 267 -16.69 7.57 -26.76
N LEU A 268 -15.37 7.35 -26.79
CA LEU A 268 -14.66 6.20 -26.21
C LEU A 268 -14.19 6.46 -24.78
N ILE A 269 -13.84 7.70 -24.45
CA ILE A 269 -13.20 8.03 -23.17
C ILE A 269 -13.53 9.45 -22.68
N ASN A 270 -13.73 9.59 -21.37
CA ASN A 270 -13.91 10.89 -20.74
C ASN A 270 -12.58 11.63 -20.50
N LEU A 271 -12.68 12.93 -20.24
CA LEU A 271 -11.59 13.71 -19.66
C LEU A 271 -11.12 13.10 -18.32
N PRO A 272 -9.86 13.30 -17.93
CA PRO A 272 -9.36 12.82 -16.65
C PRO A 272 -10.16 13.33 -15.45
N ILE A 273 -10.58 12.39 -14.60
CA ILE A 273 -11.10 12.71 -13.27
C ILE A 273 -9.97 12.94 -12.27
N PHE A 274 -8.79 12.40 -12.59
CA PHE A 274 -7.57 12.58 -11.82
C PHE A 274 -6.39 12.67 -12.79
N ASN A 275 -5.51 13.64 -12.57
CA ASN A 275 -4.31 13.83 -13.37
C ASN A 275 -3.30 14.64 -12.56
N MET A 276 -2.23 13.99 -12.07
CA MET A 276 -1.18 14.65 -11.29
C MET A 276 0.19 14.00 -11.51
N ALA A 277 1.22 14.83 -11.53
CA ALA A 277 2.62 14.39 -11.53
C ALA A 277 3.26 14.46 -10.14
N VAL A 278 4.27 13.62 -9.91
CA VAL A 278 5.02 13.56 -8.64
C VAL A 278 5.68 14.91 -8.31
N HIS A 279 6.20 15.61 -9.31
CA HIS A 279 6.84 16.92 -9.10
C HIS A 279 5.84 18.07 -8.85
N GLU A 280 4.53 17.84 -9.07
CA GLU A 280 3.45 18.77 -8.74
C GLU A 280 2.88 18.52 -7.34
N ALA A 281 3.28 17.41 -6.71
CA ALA A 281 2.74 16.96 -5.43
C ALA A 281 3.07 17.92 -4.28
N ALA A 282 2.14 18.03 -3.34
CA ALA A 282 2.36 18.65 -2.05
C ALA A 282 2.14 17.62 -0.92
N ASP A 283 2.42 18.02 0.32
CA ASP A 283 2.17 17.17 1.49
C ASP A 283 0.66 17.05 1.76
N GLY A 284 0.18 15.83 2.00
CA GLY A 284 -1.17 15.56 2.48
C GLY A 284 -1.93 14.48 1.69
N PRO A 285 -3.10 14.05 2.19
CA PRO A 285 -3.91 13.03 1.54
C PRO A 285 -4.53 13.58 0.25
N GLY A 286 -4.38 12.84 -0.85
CA GLY A 286 -5.00 13.16 -2.15
C GLY A 286 -4.02 13.54 -3.25
N TYR A 287 -2.72 13.62 -2.97
CA TYR A 287 -1.69 13.75 -3.99
C TYR A 287 -1.20 12.39 -4.47
N TYR A 288 -0.80 12.32 -5.73
CA TYR A 288 0.03 11.24 -6.24
C TYR A 288 1.49 11.54 -5.92
N ASN A 289 2.19 10.62 -5.27
CA ASN A 289 3.57 10.84 -4.85
C ASN A 289 4.36 9.53 -4.86
N ALA A 290 5.68 9.64 -4.84
CA ALA A 290 6.56 8.53 -4.54
C ALA A 290 6.99 8.55 -3.07
N GLU A 291 6.91 7.41 -2.39
CA GLU A 291 7.29 7.26 -0.99
C GLU A 291 8.02 5.95 -0.74
N ILE A 292 8.65 5.85 0.43
CA ILE A 292 9.24 4.60 0.89
C ILE A 292 8.14 3.82 1.60
N ASN A 293 7.82 2.61 1.14
CA ASN A 293 6.83 1.76 1.79
C ASN A 293 7.41 1.04 3.03
N VAL A 294 6.57 0.28 3.74
CA VAL A 294 6.98 -0.46 4.95
C VAL A 294 8.05 -1.53 4.66
N LYS A 295 8.08 -2.07 3.44
CA LYS A 295 9.12 -3.00 2.95
C LYS A 295 10.44 -2.29 2.58
N GLY A 296 10.50 -0.95 2.71
CA GLY A 296 11.71 -0.16 2.48
C GLY A 296 12.03 0.07 1.00
N ARG A 297 11.04 0.08 0.11
CA ARG A 297 11.15 0.31 -1.35
C ARG A 297 10.53 1.64 -1.74
N ILE A 298 11.05 2.29 -2.79
CA ILE A 298 10.33 3.41 -3.42
C ILE A 298 9.13 2.85 -4.21
N ILE A 299 7.95 3.37 -3.90
CA ILE A 299 6.70 3.08 -4.60
C ILE A 299 6.03 4.38 -5.02
N TYR A 300 5.29 4.36 -6.12
CA TYR A 300 4.42 5.46 -6.52
C TYR A 300 2.99 5.14 -6.11
N GLY A 301 2.39 5.95 -5.24
CA GLY A 301 1.11 5.64 -4.63
C GLY A 301 0.07 6.74 -4.82
N TYR A 302 -1.17 6.32 -5.06
CA TYR A 302 -2.36 7.16 -4.92
C TYR A 302 -3.53 6.35 -4.34
N THR A 303 -4.18 6.88 -3.31
CA THR A 303 -5.43 6.32 -2.78
C THR A 303 -6.62 6.99 -3.45
N TRP A 304 -7.22 6.30 -4.40
CA TRP A 304 -8.42 6.75 -5.09
C TRP A 304 -9.68 6.49 -4.25
N ASN A 305 -10.29 7.58 -3.76
CA ASN A 305 -11.58 7.53 -3.08
C ASN A 305 -12.72 7.55 -4.10
N VAL A 306 -13.08 6.37 -4.62
CA VAL A 306 -14.10 6.20 -5.65
C VAL A 306 -15.41 6.85 -5.23
N ARG A 307 -15.78 6.77 -3.95
CA ARG A 307 -17.00 7.40 -3.42
C ARG A 307 -17.10 8.91 -3.70
N ARG A 308 -15.97 9.60 -3.79
CA ARG A 308 -15.90 11.06 -3.96
C ARG A 308 -15.53 11.48 -5.38
N LEU A 309 -14.74 10.67 -6.08
CA LEU A 309 -14.19 11.01 -7.38
C LEU A 309 -14.50 9.86 -8.35
N ASN A 310 -15.64 9.89 -9.01
CA ASN A 310 -16.01 8.90 -10.02
C ASN A 310 -17.06 9.51 -10.96
N GLU A 311 -17.27 8.86 -12.10
CA GLU A 311 -18.30 9.19 -13.09
C GLU A 311 -19.34 8.06 -13.22
N GLY A 312 -19.61 7.37 -12.11
CA GLY A 312 -20.50 6.22 -12.00
C GLY A 312 -19.80 4.88 -12.29
N ALA A 313 -20.50 3.77 -12.07
CA ALA A 313 -20.02 2.44 -12.43
C ALA A 313 -19.66 2.33 -13.92
N GLY A 314 -18.72 1.44 -14.24
CA GLY A 314 -18.15 1.24 -15.56
C GLY A 314 -16.65 0.96 -15.48
N ASP A 315 -16.01 0.90 -16.64
CA ASP A 315 -14.58 0.65 -16.75
C ASP A 315 -13.79 1.95 -16.66
N TYR A 316 -12.62 1.89 -16.03
CA TYR A 316 -11.70 3.00 -15.85
C TYR A 316 -10.30 2.60 -16.27
N ARG A 317 -9.66 3.47 -17.03
CA ARG A 317 -8.24 3.36 -17.40
C ARG A 317 -7.40 4.14 -16.42
N LEU A 318 -6.48 3.45 -15.76
CA LEU A 318 -5.46 4.01 -14.89
C LEU A 318 -4.14 4.02 -15.67
N THR A 319 -3.52 5.18 -15.85
CA THR A 319 -2.30 5.32 -16.67
C THR A 319 -1.16 5.89 -15.83
N PHE A 320 -0.02 5.20 -15.86
CA PHE A 320 1.26 5.65 -15.34
C PHE A 320 2.13 6.06 -16.54
N SER A 321 2.62 7.29 -16.54
CA SER A 321 3.38 7.88 -17.64
C SER A 321 4.51 8.75 -17.11
N PHE A 322 5.36 9.27 -18.00
CA PHE A 322 6.36 10.27 -17.63
C PHE A 322 6.17 11.59 -18.38
N ASP A 323 6.25 12.69 -17.65
CA ASP A 323 6.34 14.03 -18.22
C ASP A 323 7.74 14.26 -18.80
N GLN A 324 7.83 15.06 -19.87
CA GLN A 324 9.12 15.38 -20.50
C GLN A 324 9.99 16.30 -19.64
N SER A 325 9.37 17.13 -18.79
CA SER A 325 10.03 18.01 -17.85
C SER A 325 9.30 17.97 -16.51
N CYS A 326 10.05 17.87 -15.43
CA CYS A 326 9.52 17.69 -14.08
C CYS A 326 10.20 18.62 -13.08
N GLY A 327 9.86 19.90 -13.19
CA GLY A 327 10.41 20.97 -12.36
C GLY A 327 11.80 21.39 -12.83
N THR A 328 12.84 20.93 -12.12
CA THR A 328 14.24 21.28 -12.44
C THR A 328 14.99 20.20 -13.20
N ALA A 329 14.30 19.11 -13.56
CA ALA A 329 14.87 17.96 -14.23
C ALA A 329 14.11 17.66 -15.52
N ASP A 330 14.82 17.08 -16.49
CA ASP A 330 14.26 16.57 -17.73
C ASP A 330 14.20 15.03 -17.68
N LEU A 331 13.27 14.45 -18.42
CA LEU A 331 13.05 13.01 -18.44
C LEU A 331 14.31 12.21 -18.81
N ASN A 332 14.65 11.22 -17.99
CA ASN A 332 15.75 10.29 -18.25
C ASN A 332 15.35 8.81 -17.98
N THR A 333 14.06 8.56 -17.76
CA THR A 333 13.49 7.24 -17.49
C THR A 333 12.60 6.79 -18.64
N PHE A 334 12.76 5.54 -19.09
CA PHE A 334 12.03 5.03 -20.26
C PHE A 334 11.52 3.59 -20.09
N PHE A 335 10.39 3.31 -20.72
CA PHE A 335 9.93 1.96 -21.07
C PHE A 335 10.37 1.64 -22.49
N THR A 336 11.06 0.53 -22.67
CA THR A 336 11.71 0.17 -23.93
C THR A 336 11.25 -1.20 -24.42
N ASP A 337 10.83 -1.26 -25.68
CA ASP A 337 10.43 -2.51 -26.33
C ASP A 337 11.57 -3.54 -26.32
N GLY A 338 11.26 -4.78 -25.94
CA GLY A 338 12.22 -5.86 -25.76
C GLY A 338 13.13 -5.73 -24.53
N VAL A 339 12.88 -4.77 -23.64
CA VAL A 339 13.63 -4.58 -22.38
C VAL A 339 12.69 -4.51 -21.17
N THR A 340 11.63 -3.70 -21.26
CA THR A 340 10.69 -3.51 -20.15
C THR A 340 9.59 -4.58 -20.20
N GLU A 341 9.37 -5.22 -19.07
CA GLU A 341 8.32 -6.23 -18.88
C GLU A 341 7.45 -5.88 -17.66
N ILE A 342 6.24 -6.42 -17.61
CA ILE A 342 5.38 -6.33 -16.43
C ILE A 342 5.59 -7.57 -15.56
N ILE A 343 5.80 -7.36 -14.27
CA ILE A 343 5.77 -8.44 -13.28
C ILE A 343 4.32 -8.85 -13.12
N VAL A 344 4.00 -10.05 -13.59
CA VAL A 344 2.69 -10.67 -13.35
C VAL A 344 2.81 -11.51 -12.07
N PRO A 345 1.82 -11.46 -11.16
CA PRO A 345 1.77 -12.38 -10.04
C PRO A 345 1.89 -13.81 -10.55
N LEU A 346 2.72 -14.63 -9.89
CA LEU A 346 2.68 -16.07 -10.10
C LEU A 346 1.31 -16.54 -9.61
N GLU A 347 0.36 -16.77 -10.51
CA GLU A 347 -0.81 -17.58 -10.20
C GLU A 347 -0.28 -18.98 -9.83
N GLU A 348 -0.16 -19.30 -8.53
CA GLU A 348 -0.09 -20.69 -8.13
C GLU A 348 -1.35 -21.37 -8.67
N GLU A 349 -1.21 -22.44 -9.47
CA GLU A 349 -2.33 -23.18 -10.04
C GLU A 349 -3.33 -23.56 -8.93
N ILE A 350 -4.38 -22.75 -8.76
CA ILE A 350 -5.51 -23.11 -7.93
C ILE A 350 -6.23 -24.22 -8.70
N GLU A 351 -5.98 -25.47 -8.33
CA GLU A 351 -6.80 -26.59 -8.79
C GLU A 351 -8.27 -26.23 -8.56
N THR A 352 -9.00 -26.20 -9.67
CA THR A 352 -10.40 -25.79 -9.79
C THR A 352 -11.31 -26.60 -8.86
N ALA A 353 -11.53 -26.12 -7.64
CA ALA A 353 -12.52 -26.66 -6.72
C ALA A 353 -13.74 -25.72 -6.63
N ALA A 354 -14.68 -25.95 -7.55
CA ALA A 354 -16.09 -25.56 -7.48
C ALA A 354 -16.40 -24.06 -7.35
N ALA A 355 -16.28 -23.34 -8.48
CA ALA A 355 -17.11 -22.17 -8.72
C ALA A 355 -18.60 -22.58 -8.67
N THR A 356 -19.29 -22.20 -7.59
CA THR A 356 -20.75 -22.07 -7.64
C THR A 356 -21.10 -21.02 -8.68
N GLU A 357 -21.90 -21.40 -9.68
CA GLU A 357 -22.40 -20.52 -10.73
C GLU A 357 -22.93 -19.21 -10.13
N GLY A 358 -22.22 -18.09 -10.35
CA GLY A 358 -22.68 -16.76 -9.94
C GLY A 358 -21.59 -15.70 -9.72
N GLU A 359 -20.35 -16.08 -9.42
CA GLU A 359 -19.22 -15.15 -9.29
C GLU A 359 -18.16 -15.52 -10.30
N SER A 360 -17.86 -14.60 -11.22
CA SER A 360 -16.83 -14.84 -12.24
C SER A 360 -15.47 -14.85 -11.55
N PRO A 361 -14.61 -15.85 -11.82
CA PRO A 361 -13.24 -15.83 -11.36
C PRO A 361 -12.46 -14.82 -12.20
N GLY A 362 -11.80 -13.84 -11.56
CA GLY A 362 -10.92 -12.87 -12.20
C GLY A 362 -11.59 -11.53 -12.53
N GLY A 363 -11.53 -10.58 -11.58
CA GLY A 363 -12.15 -9.25 -11.70
C GLY A 363 -11.20 -8.09 -12.04
N GLY A 364 -9.91 -8.24 -11.73
CA GLY A 364 -8.93 -7.17 -11.91
C GLY A 364 -8.60 -6.83 -13.36
N GLY A 365 -7.68 -5.88 -13.54
CA GLY A 365 -7.21 -5.45 -14.87
C GLY A 365 -5.98 -6.21 -15.32
N THR A 366 -5.73 -6.20 -16.63
CA THR A 366 -4.45 -6.63 -17.19
C THR A 366 -3.65 -5.38 -17.58
N PRO A 367 -2.45 -5.19 -17.03
CA PRO A 367 -1.61 -4.05 -17.40
C PRO A 367 -1.02 -4.20 -18.81
N GLU A 368 -0.90 -3.09 -19.51
CA GLU A 368 -0.35 -2.98 -20.86
C GLU A 368 0.80 -1.95 -20.90
N LEU A 369 1.71 -2.10 -21.87
CA LEU A 369 2.84 -1.20 -22.12
C LEU A 369 2.69 -0.50 -23.46
N ASP A 370 2.88 0.81 -23.46
CA ASP A 370 3.03 1.63 -24.66
C ASP A 370 4.43 2.25 -24.67
N PHE A 371 5.31 1.63 -25.47
CA PHE A 371 6.70 2.05 -25.59
C PHE A 371 6.88 3.35 -26.39
N LEU A 372 5.93 3.69 -27.27
CA LEU A 372 6.02 4.92 -28.07
C LEU A 372 5.84 6.14 -27.16
N ASN A 373 4.87 6.05 -26.26
CA ASN A 373 4.54 7.12 -25.32
C ASN A 373 5.23 6.97 -23.97
N THR A 374 6.02 5.91 -23.77
CA THR A 374 6.73 5.64 -22.50
C THR A 374 5.75 5.59 -21.32
N LEU A 375 4.66 4.82 -21.47
CA LEU A 375 3.64 4.68 -20.45
C LEU A 375 3.19 3.23 -20.28
N THR A 376 2.48 2.98 -19.18
CA THR A 376 1.78 1.73 -18.91
C THR A 376 0.39 2.07 -18.38
N PHE A 377 -0.60 1.24 -18.69
CA PHE A 377 -1.95 1.44 -18.19
C PHE A 377 -2.62 0.11 -17.82
N ILE A 378 -3.64 0.19 -16.98
CA ILE A 378 -4.46 -0.95 -16.57
C ILE A 378 -5.93 -0.52 -16.55
N ASP A 379 -6.79 -1.36 -17.13
CA ASP A 379 -8.23 -1.12 -17.18
C ASP A 379 -8.96 -1.96 -16.13
N ILE A 380 -9.62 -1.29 -15.19
CA ILE A 380 -10.35 -1.92 -14.07
C ILE A 380 -11.84 -1.59 -14.12
N SER A 381 -12.66 -2.50 -13.59
CA SER A 381 -14.11 -2.30 -13.50
C SER A 381 -14.52 -1.77 -12.12
N ILE A 382 -15.38 -0.73 -12.12
CA ILE A 382 -16.06 -0.22 -10.94
C ILE A 382 -17.54 -0.61 -11.01
N HIS A 383 -18.01 -1.39 -10.06
CA HIS A 383 -19.40 -1.85 -10.00
C HIS A 383 -20.28 -0.97 -9.11
N GLU A 384 -21.57 -0.90 -9.45
CA GLU A 384 -22.57 -0.41 -8.51
C GLU A 384 -22.74 -1.40 -7.37
N ARG A 385 -22.72 -0.91 -6.13
CA ARG A 385 -23.17 -1.73 -4.99
C ARG A 385 -24.67 -1.57 -4.83
N GLY A 386 -25.44 -2.58 -5.23
CA GLY A 386 -26.87 -2.65 -4.97
C GLY A 386 -27.14 -2.41 -3.48
N GLY A 387 -27.95 -1.40 -3.17
CA GLY A 387 -28.40 -1.16 -1.81
C GLY A 387 -29.12 -2.41 -1.32
N GLY A 388 -28.58 -3.06 -0.28
CA GLY A 388 -29.24 -4.15 0.40
C GLY A 388 -30.62 -3.69 0.85
N GLY A 389 -31.64 -4.03 0.05
CA GLY A 389 -33.04 -3.73 0.28
C GLY A 389 -33.58 -4.59 1.41
N GLY A 390 -33.21 -4.24 2.63
CA GLY A 390 -33.94 -4.66 3.81
C GLY A 390 -35.33 -4.05 3.79
N GLY A 391 -36.34 -4.88 3.51
CA GLY A 391 -37.71 -4.63 3.96
C GLY A 391 -38.77 -4.54 2.86
N SER A 392 -39.58 -5.59 2.70
CA SER A 392 -40.88 -5.69 3.39
C SER A 392 -41.82 -6.67 2.66
N GLY A 393 -42.21 -7.72 3.37
CA GLY A 393 -43.17 -8.74 2.90
C GLY A 393 -44.03 -9.24 4.05
N LYS A 394 -44.67 -8.29 4.73
CA LYS A 394 -45.69 -8.46 5.77
C LYS A 394 -46.69 -9.59 5.41
N LYS A 395 -46.68 -10.70 6.15
CA LYS A 395 -47.86 -11.59 6.27
C LYS A 395 -48.12 -11.89 7.74
N GLY A 396 -48.91 -11.01 8.35
CA GLY A 396 -49.73 -11.38 9.50
C GLY A 396 -50.81 -12.36 9.03
N GLY A 397 -50.82 -13.55 9.61
CA GLY A 397 -51.85 -14.56 9.41
C GLY A 397 -52.52 -14.88 10.74
N GLY A 398 -53.51 -14.07 11.12
CA GLY A 398 -54.43 -14.37 12.20
C GLY A 398 -55.61 -15.23 11.72
N ASN A 399 -55.66 -16.45 12.23
CA ASN A 399 -56.83 -17.23 12.67
C ASN A 399 -58.02 -17.50 11.72
N ARG A 400 -58.36 -18.80 11.55
CA ARG A 400 -59.71 -19.41 11.65
C ARG A 400 -59.78 -20.75 10.88
N LYS A 401 -59.72 -21.87 11.59
CA LYS A 401 -60.79 -22.88 11.80
C LYS A 401 -60.23 -24.15 12.40
#